data_AF-A0A2V8S3S8-F1
#
_entry.id   AF-A0A2V8S3S8-F1
#
_cell.length_a   1.000
_cell.length_b   1.000
_cell.length_c   1.000
_cell.angle_alpha   90.00
_cell.angle_beta   90.00
_cell.angle_gamma   90.00
#
_symmetry.space_group_name_H-M   'P 1'
#
loop_
_entity.id
_entity.type
_entity.pdbx_description
1 polymer ?
#
loop_
_entity_poly.entity_id
_entity_poly.type
_entity_poly.pdbx_seq_one_letter_code
_entity_poly.pdbx_strand_id
1 'polypeptide(L)'
;MHKHITWFKTCLLICLCACAVSIKAQTTDDAVATKNTQGEAADAAKQLTDRDPLVRQRGAEELARLAATDWLHLVEGYRLQEKNARVRVALDWALYRMGKDESLYMVVRALDSAHDAQAAGYLAQLETPQPLYPVLPHVNGNTQIKLLKILARIGDATTLEQIKPYIDSFDPLIAEAARQAEQDIKHRLANQPSDATTRPRQVHKGKPPML
;
A
#
# COMPACT_ATOMS: atom_id res chain seq x y z
N MET A 1 1.77 34.49 48.76
CA MET A 1 2.58 34.87 47.57
C MET A 1 4.03 34.54 47.88
N HIS A 2 4.51 33.38 47.41
CA HIS A 2 5.86 32.89 47.66
C HIS A 2 6.68 32.94 46.37
N LYS A 3 7.91 33.47 46.46
CA LYS A 3 8.97 33.33 45.46
C LYS A 3 10.28 33.02 46.18
N HIS A 4 10.85 31.86 45.89
CA HIS A 4 12.27 31.47 46.01
C HIS A 4 12.43 30.39 44.91
N ILE A 5 13.14 30.53 43.79
CA ILE A 5 14.54 30.92 43.49
C ILE A 5 15.58 29.95 44.08
N THR A 6 15.96 29.04 43.18
CA THR A 6 17.29 28.48 42.86
C THR A 6 17.93 27.33 43.67
N TRP A 7 18.37 26.37 42.86
CA TRP A 7 19.63 25.60 42.93
C TRP A 7 19.71 24.45 43.95
N PHE A 8 19.62 23.21 43.45
CA PHE A 8 20.65 22.22 43.77
C PHE A 8 20.80 21.19 42.64
N LYS A 9 22.05 21.05 42.19
CA LYS A 9 22.53 20.09 41.22
C LYS A 9 22.71 18.71 41.89
N THR A 10 22.83 17.68 41.05
CA THR A 10 23.64 16.46 41.25
C THR A 10 23.22 15.43 42.31
N CYS A 11 22.62 14.33 41.84
CA CYS A 11 22.83 12.93 42.29
C CYS A 11 22.29 12.04 41.15
N LEU A 12 23.09 11.65 40.16
CA LEU A 12 23.92 10.42 40.19
C LEU A 12 23.23 9.26 40.93
N LEU A 13 22.44 8.45 40.22
CA LEU A 13 22.44 7.02 40.50
C LEU A 13 22.05 6.21 39.26
N ILE A 14 23.08 5.52 38.78
CA ILE A 14 23.13 4.49 37.77
C ILE A 14 22.15 3.37 38.15
N CYS A 15 21.17 3.10 37.29
CA CYS A 15 20.43 1.84 37.30
C CYS A 15 20.62 1.17 35.95
N LEU A 16 21.79 0.54 35.83
CA LEU A 16 22.23 -0.27 34.70
C LEU A 16 21.53 -1.63 34.81
N CYS A 17 20.23 -1.66 34.51
CA CYS A 17 19.50 -2.91 34.32
C CYS A 17 19.85 -3.45 32.94
N ALA A 18 20.80 -4.39 32.93
CA ALA A 18 21.10 -5.25 31.79
C ALA A 18 19.87 -6.10 31.45
N CYS A 19 19.00 -5.58 30.58
CA CYS A 19 18.13 -6.44 29.77
C CYS A 19 19.03 -7.13 28.75
N ALA A 20 19.50 -8.33 29.09
CA ALA A 20 20.09 -9.26 28.15
C ALA A 20 19.04 -9.58 27.07
N VAL A 21 19.08 -8.83 25.97
CA VAL A 21 18.34 -9.17 24.76
C VAL A 21 18.93 -10.48 24.24
N SER A 22 18.18 -11.57 24.42
CA SER A 22 18.44 -12.83 23.73
C SER A 22 18.22 -12.64 22.24
N ILE A 23 19.26 -12.20 21.52
CA ILE A 23 19.31 -12.26 20.05
C ILE A 23 19.62 -13.73 19.70
N LYS A 24 18.58 -14.56 19.63
CA LYS A 24 18.69 -15.92 19.08
C LYS A 24 18.46 -15.87 17.56
N ALA A 25 19.55 -16.10 16.82
CA ALA A 25 19.64 -16.75 15.52
C ALA A 25 18.42 -16.66 14.57
N GLN A 26 18.42 -15.67 13.68
CA GLN A 26 17.57 -15.62 12.46
C GLN A 26 18.39 -15.45 11.16
N THR A 27 19.72 -15.60 11.21
CA THR A 27 20.61 -15.08 10.16
C THR A 27 20.76 -15.95 8.90
N THR A 28 20.29 -17.20 8.88
CA THR A 28 20.49 -18.08 7.72
C THR A 28 19.33 -18.06 6.73
N ASP A 29 18.09 -18.00 7.22
CA ASP A 29 16.90 -18.10 6.36
C ASP A 29 16.58 -16.75 5.72
N ASP A 30 16.75 -15.66 6.46
CA ASP A 30 16.56 -14.30 5.96
C ASP A 30 17.59 -13.94 4.88
N ALA A 31 18.86 -14.34 5.07
CA ALA A 31 19.93 -14.05 4.11
C ALA A 31 19.74 -14.77 2.75
N VAL A 32 19.20 -15.99 2.76
CA VAL A 32 18.88 -16.74 1.54
C VAL A 32 17.66 -16.12 0.84
N ALA A 33 16.63 -15.73 1.59
CA ALA A 33 15.46 -15.05 1.04
C ALA A 33 15.83 -13.71 0.38
N THR A 34 16.60 -12.86 1.06
CA THR A 34 17.04 -11.57 0.51
C THR A 34 17.87 -11.75 -0.77
N LYS A 35 18.77 -12.74 -0.81
CA LYS A 35 19.59 -13.00 -2.00
C LYS A 35 18.76 -13.44 -3.20
N ASN A 36 17.71 -14.24 -2.98
CA ASN A 36 16.80 -14.67 -4.03
C ASN A 36 15.99 -13.49 -4.58
N THR A 37 15.41 -12.66 -3.71
CA THR A 37 14.68 -11.44 -4.10
C THR A 37 15.56 -10.47 -4.89
N GLN A 38 16.83 -10.33 -4.52
CA GLN A 38 17.77 -9.48 -5.25
C GLN A 38 18.13 -10.04 -6.63
N GLY A 39 18.22 -11.37 -6.77
CA GLY A 39 18.37 -12.05 -8.05
C GLY A 39 17.15 -11.84 -8.96
N GLU A 40 15.94 -12.03 -8.42
CA GLU A 40 14.68 -11.78 -9.13
C GLU A 40 14.58 -10.33 -9.60
N ALA A 41 14.92 -9.37 -8.73
CA ALA A 41 14.92 -7.95 -9.07
C ALA A 41 15.95 -7.63 -10.16
N ALA A 42 17.13 -8.25 -10.14
CA ALA A 42 18.13 -8.08 -11.18
C ALA A 42 17.64 -8.62 -12.54
N ASP A 43 16.95 -9.76 -12.56
CA ASP A 43 16.38 -10.31 -13.78
C ASP A 43 15.22 -9.47 -14.31
N ALA A 44 14.38 -8.93 -13.43
CA ALA A 44 13.34 -7.96 -13.79
C ALA A 44 13.94 -6.65 -14.34
N ALA A 45 15.03 -6.15 -13.75
CA ALA A 45 15.73 -4.97 -14.22
C ALA A 45 16.31 -5.16 -15.63
N LYS A 46 16.84 -6.34 -15.95
CA LYS A 46 17.32 -6.65 -17.31
C LYS A 46 16.19 -6.52 -18.35
N GLN A 47 14.97 -6.94 -18.00
CA GLN A 47 13.81 -6.83 -18.89
C GLN A 47 13.48 -5.40 -19.30
N LEU A 48 13.87 -4.38 -18.51
CA LEU A 48 13.66 -2.96 -18.86
C LEU A 48 14.44 -2.51 -20.10
N THR A 49 15.45 -3.28 -20.55
CA THR A 49 16.21 -3.00 -21.78
C THR A 49 15.61 -3.63 -23.03
N ASP A 50 14.60 -4.50 -22.88
CA ASP A 50 14.07 -5.28 -23.99
C ASP A 50 13.42 -4.39 -25.06
N ARG A 51 13.50 -4.81 -26.33
CA ARG A 51 12.89 -4.09 -27.45
C ARG A 51 11.36 -4.18 -27.39
N ASP A 52 10.82 -5.28 -26.90
CA ASP A 52 9.38 -5.50 -26.74
C ASP A 52 8.84 -4.72 -25.54
N PRO A 53 7.91 -3.77 -25.74
CA PRO A 53 7.28 -3.05 -24.63
C PRO A 53 6.56 -3.96 -23.63
N LEU A 54 6.05 -5.13 -24.05
CA LEU A 54 5.38 -6.05 -23.13
C LEU A 54 6.37 -6.68 -22.14
N VAL A 55 7.59 -6.98 -22.59
CA VAL A 55 8.65 -7.49 -21.71
C VAL A 55 9.08 -6.40 -20.72
N ARG A 56 9.27 -5.16 -21.19
CA ARG A 56 9.60 -4.03 -20.30
C ARG A 56 8.51 -3.76 -19.26
N GLN A 57 7.24 -3.82 -19.67
CA GLN A 57 6.11 -3.67 -18.76
C GLN A 57 6.17 -4.72 -17.64
N ARG A 58 6.36 -6.00 -17.98
CA ARG A 58 6.47 -7.09 -17.01
C ARG A 58 7.66 -6.90 -16.07
N GLY A 59 8.79 -6.46 -16.59
CA GLY A 59 9.95 -6.11 -15.77
C GLY A 59 9.62 -5.03 -14.74
N ALA A 60 8.91 -3.98 -15.14
CA ALA A 60 8.48 -2.92 -14.22
C ALA A 60 7.46 -3.43 -13.18
N GLU A 61 6.47 -4.21 -13.59
CA GLU A 61 5.46 -4.81 -12.70
C GLU A 61 6.12 -5.74 -11.66
N GLU A 62 7.11 -6.52 -12.07
CA GLU A 62 7.83 -7.43 -11.18
C GLU A 62 8.70 -6.67 -10.17
N LEU A 63 9.39 -5.62 -10.63
CA LEU A 63 10.10 -4.69 -9.73
C LEU A 63 9.15 -4.02 -8.71
N ALA A 64 7.92 -3.69 -9.13
CA ALA A 64 6.88 -3.15 -8.25
C ALA A 64 6.43 -4.19 -7.21
N ARG A 65 6.20 -5.45 -7.63
CA ARG A 65 5.81 -6.56 -6.76
C ARG A 65 6.83 -6.79 -5.66
N LEU A 66 8.11 -6.75 -6.04
CA LEU A 66 9.26 -6.95 -5.14
C LEU A 66 9.58 -5.73 -4.26
N ALA A 67 8.97 -4.57 -4.54
CA ALA A 67 9.31 -3.29 -3.92
C ALA A 67 10.83 -3.04 -3.91
N ALA A 68 11.49 -3.30 -5.05
CA ALA A 68 12.94 -3.40 -5.13
C ALA A 68 13.66 -2.02 -5.08
N THR A 69 13.73 -1.44 -3.88
CA THR A 69 14.22 -0.07 -3.63
C THR A 69 15.64 0.20 -4.14
N ASP A 70 16.51 -0.82 -4.16
CA ASP A 70 17.88 -0.70 -4.68
C ASP A 70 17.94 -0.32 -6.17
N TRP A 71 16.84 -0.54 -6.91
CA TRP A 71 16.73 -0.26 -8.33
C TRP A 71 16.00 1.05 -8.64
N LEU A 72 15.61 1.84 -7.62
CA LEU A 72 14.81 3.06 -7.78
C LEU A 72 15.40 4.00 -8.84
N HIS A 73 16.67 4.37 -8.72
CA HIS A 73 17.32 5.29 -9.69
C HIS A 73 17.40 4.73 -11.11
N LEU A 74 17.56 3.41 -11.26
CA LEU A 74 17.52 2.78 -12.57
C LEU A 74 16.13 2.93 -13.21
N VAL A 75 15.08 2.62 -12.43
CA VAL A 75 13.68 2.71 -12.88
C VAL A 75 13.32 4.17 -13.21
N GLU A 76 13.79 5.14 -12.44
CA GLU A 76 13.63 6.58 -12.75
C GLU A 76 14.23 6.92 -14.12
N GLY A 77 15.46 6.44 -14.39
CA GLY A 77 16.13 6.63 -15.67
C GLY A 77 15.32 6.06 -16.84
N TYR A 78 14.83 4.82 -16.72
CA TYR A 78 13.96 4.22 -17.73
C TYR A 78 12.66 4.97 -17.89
N ARG A 79 12.06 5.42 -16.78
CA ARG A 79 10.79 6.15 -16.81
C ARG A 79 10.89 7.45 -17.60
N LEU A 80 12.03 8.14 -17.55
CA LEU A 80 12.26 9.37 -18.30
C LEU A 80 12.42 9.14 -19.80
N GLN A 81 12.97 7.99 -20.19
CA GLN A 81 13.29 7.66 -21.59
C GLN A 81 12.16 6.88 -22.30
N GLU A 82 11.28 6.23 -21.54
CA GLU A 82 10.24 5.37 -22.07
C GLU A 82 9.20 6.17 -22.88
N LYS A 83 8.93 5.69 -24.11
CA LYS A 83 7.99 6.31 -25.05
C LYS A 83 6.63 5.61 -25.04
N ASN A 84 6.60 4.33 -24.70
CA ASN A 84 5.37 3.55 -24.66
C ASN A 84 4.55 3.92 -23.41
N ALA A 85 3.35 4.44 -23.62
CA ALA A 85 2.51 4.93 -22.53
C ALA A 85 2.12 3.83 -21.52
N ARG A 86 1.88 2.59 -21.97
CA ARG A 86 1.55 1.46 -21.10
C ARG A 86 2.73 1.10 -20.18
N VAL A 87 3.94 1.10 -20.72
CA VAL A 87 5.16 0.84 -19.94
C VAL A 87 5.43 1.97 -18.94
N ARG A 88 5.16 3.24 -19.32
CA ARG A 88 5.28 4.37 -18.38
C ARG A 88 4.39 4.22 -17.15
N VAL A 89 3.14 3.78 -17.31
CA VAL A 89 2.24 3.56 -16.16
C VAL A 89 2.76 2.44 -15.26
N ALA A 90 3.32 1.37 -15.83
CA ALA A 90 3.95 0.30 -15.06
C ALA A 90 5.20 0.78 -14.30
N LEU A 91 6.04 1.61 -14.93
CA LEU A 91 7.20 2.22 -14.28
C LEU A 91 6.80 3.22 -13.18
N ASP A 92 5.75 4.02 -13.39
CA ASP A 92 5.19 4.90 -12.34
C ASP A 92 4.66 4.09 -11.15
N TRP A 93 4.01 2.95 -11.40
CA TRP A 93 3.59 2.02 -10.35
C TRP A 93 4.77 1.40 -9.61
N ALA A 94 5.82 0.98 -10.32
CA ALA A 94 7.05 0.46 -9.71
C ALA A 94 7.72 1.48 -8.80
N LEU A 95 7.86 2.73 -9.28
CA LEU A 95 8.44 3.82 -8.50
C LEU A 95 7.65 4.10 -7.22
N TYR A 96 6.31 4.14 -7.33
CA TYR A 96 5.46 4.27 -6.14
C TYR A 96 5.70 3.13 -5.13
N ARG A 97 5.73 1.88 -5.61
CA ARG A 97 5.99 0.71 -4.75
C ARG A 97 7.38 0.68 -4.14
N MET A 98 8.33 1.44 -4.71
CA MET A 98 9.69 1.65 -4.19
C MET A 98 9.80 2.88 -3.27
N GLY A 99 8.68 3.53 -2.93
CA GLY A 99 8.65 4.66 -1.98
C GLY A 99 8.68 6.05 -2.62
N LYS A 100 8.53 6.16 -3.95
CA LYS A 100 8.39 7.45 -4.64
C LYS A 100 6.92 7.86 -4.70
N ASP A 101 6.42 8.42 -3.60
CA ASP A 101 4.99 8.71 -3.40
C ASP A 101 4.38 9.57 -4.51
N GLU A 102 5.12 10.54 -5.07
CA GLU A 102 4.62 11.40 -6.15
C GLU A 102 4.30 10.63 -7.43
N SER A 103 4.90 9.45 -7.64
CA SER A 103 4.60 8.61 -8.80
C SER A 103 3.18 8.04 -8.76
N LEU A 104 2.55 7.96 -7.58
CA LEU A 104 1.14 7.57 -7.45
C LEU A 104 0.22 8.53 -8.23
N TYR A 105 0.54 9.83 -8.22
CA TYR A 105 -0.25 10.82 -8.96
C TYR A 105 -0.26 10.54 -10.47
N MET A 106 0.86 10.06 -11.01
CA MET A 106 0.96 9.69 -12.42
C MET A 106 0.12 8.45 -12.76
N VAL A 107 0.06 7.48 -11.85
CA VAL A 107 -0.84 6.32 -11.98
C VAL A 107 -2.30 6.75 -11.91
N VAL A 108 -2.67 7.64 -10.98
CA VAL A 108 -4.04 8.16 -10.88
C VAL A 108 -4.42 8.95 -12.14
N ARG A 109 -3.53 9.79 -12.67
CA ARG A 109 -3.79 10.51 -13.93
C ARG A 109 -4.01 9.58 -15.13
N ALA A 110 -3.41 8.40 -15.13
CA ALA A 110 -3.61 7.42 -16.19
C ALA A 110 -5.03 6.82 -16.21
N LEU A 111 -5.85 7.04 -15.16
CA LEU A 111 -7.27 6.69 -15.17
C LEU A 111 -8.07 7.42 -16.25
N ASP A 112 -7.59 8.54 -16.78
CA ASP A 112 -8.23 9.25 -17.90
C ASP A 112 -7.51 9.06 -19.23
N SER A 113 -6.85 7.91 -19.40
CA SER A 113 -6.14 7.56 -20.62
C SER A 113 -6.67 6.25 -21.22
N ALA A 114 -6.14 5.86 -22.39
CA ALA A 114 -6.39 4.55 -22.98
C ALA A 114 -5.82 3.36 -22.16
N HIS A 115 -5.18 3.64 -21.01
CA HIS A 115 -4.62 2.65 -20.09
C HIS A 115 -5.28 2.73 -18.71
N ASP A 116 -6.50 3.25 -18.63
CA ASP A 116 -7.29 3.37 -17.41
C ASP A 116 -7.50 2.03 -16.70
N ALA A 117 -7.77 0.95 -17.44
CA ALA A 117 -7.94 -0.39 -16.87
C ALA A 117 -6.67 -0.90 -16.18
N GLN A 118 -5.49 -0.61 -16.76
CA GLN A 118 -4.20 -0.96 -16.16
C GLN A 118 -3.96 -0.16 -14.88
N ALA A 119 -4.17 1.16 -14.93
CA ALA A 119 -4.03 2.03 -13.78
C ALA A 119 -4.99 1.64 -12.64
N ALA A 120 -6.26 1.38 -12.96
CA ALA A 120 -7.24 0.90 -11.98
C ALA A 120 -6.84 -0.44 -11.36
N GLY A 121 -6.27 -1.35 -12.16
CA GLY A 121 -5.73 -2.62 -11.69
C GLY A 121 -4.57 -2.47 -10.71
N TYR A 122 -3.69 -1.48 -10.92
CA TYR A 122 -2.61 -1.15 -9.98
C TYR A 122 -3.13 -0.53 -8.69
N LEU A 123 -3.98 0.48 -8.78
CA LEU A 123 -4.53 1.16 -7.61
C LEU A 123 -5.38 0.21 -6.74
N ALA A 124 -6.02 -0.80 -7.35
CA ALA A 124 -6.74 -1.84 -6.62
C ALA A 124 -5.83 -2.84 -5.88
N GLN A 125 -4.52 -2.84 -6.12
CA GLN A 125 -3.53 -3.63 -5.38
C GLN A 125 -3.01 -2.93 -4.12
N LEU A 126 -3.42 -1.67 -3.88
CA LEU A 126 -3.07 -0.99 -2.64
C LEU A 126 -3.64 -1.75 -1.45
N GLU A 127 -2.79 -1.97 -0.44
CA GLU A 127 -3.20 -2.62 0.81
C GLU A 127 -4.22 -1.78 1.57
N THR A 128 -4.11 -0.46 1.44
CA THR A 128 -4.91 0.52 2.18
C THR A 128 -5.29 1.68 1.24
N PRO A 129 -6.50 2.25 1.34
CA PRO A 129 -6.96 3.38 0.51
C PRO A 129 -6.27 4.74 0.80
N GLN A 130 -5.56 4.86 1.91
CA GLN A 130 -5.03 6.09 2.51
C GLN A 130 -4.17 6.92 1.54
N PRO A 131 -3.27 6.32 0.72
CA PRO A 131 -2.49 7.08 -0.24
C PRO A 131 -3.32 7.82 -1.29
N LEU A 132 -4.58 7.44 -1.51
CA LEU A 132 -5.46 8.06 -2.49
C LEU A 132 -6.20 9.28 -1.96
N TYR A 133 -6.32 9.44 -0.63
CA TYR A 133 -7.09 10.53 -0.04
C TYR A 133 -6.54 11.92 -0.39
N PRO A 134 -5.21 12.17 -0.32
CA PRO A 134 -4.68 13.47 -0.71
C PRO A 134 -4.86 13.75 -2.21
N VAL A 135 -5.01 12.71 -3.04
CA VAL A 135 -5.14 12.86 -4.50
C VAL A 135 -6.58 13.18 -4.92
N LEU A 136 -7.57 12.61 -4.22
CA LEU A 136 -8.99 12.75 -4.53
C LEU A 136 -9.50 14.20 -4.72
N PRO A 137 -9.12 15.20 -3.90
CA PRO A 137 -9.54 16.59 -4.11
C PRO A 137 -8.81 17.30 -5.25
N HIS A 138 -7.73 16.72 -5.78
CA HIS A 138 -6.90 17.32 -6.83
C HIS A 138 -7.13 16.72 -8.23
N VAL A 139 -8.14 15.85 -8.35
CA VAL A 139 -8.60 15.29 -9.64
C VAL A 139 -10.03 15.72 -9.91
N ASN A 140 -10.47 15.64 -11.17
CA ASN A 140 -11.80 16.05 -11.59
C ASN A 140 -12.38 15.12 -12.67
N GLY A 141 -13.67 15.31 -12.97
CA GLY A 141 -14.39 14.63 -14.04
C GLY A 141 -14.24 13.11 -13.99
N ASN A 142 -13.87 12.51 -15.13
CA ASN A 142 -13.76 11.07 -15.30
C ASN A 142 -12.70 10.43 -14.38
N THR A 143 -11.58 11.13 -14.11
CA THR A 143 -10.55 10.64 -13.19
C THR A 143 -11.12 10.49 -11.79
N GLN A 144 -11.85 11.50 -11.30
CA GLN A 144 -12.44 11.49 -9.96
C GLN A 144 -13.51 10.40 -9.82
N ILE A 145 -14.36 10.24 -10.83
CA ILE A 145 -15.37 9.16 -10.89
C ILE A 145 -14.71 7.79 -10.79
N LYS A 146 -13.65 7.53 -11.57
CA LYS A 146 -12.93 6.25 -11.54
C LYS A 146 -12.19 6.03 -10.23
N LEU A 147 -11.62 7.09 -9.65
CA LEU A 147 -10.97 7.02 -8.34
C LEU A 147 -11.96 6.68 -7.21
N LEU A 148 -13.17 7.25 -7.24
CA LEU A 148 -14.24 6.88 -6.31
C LEU A 148 -14.64 5.40 -6.46
N LYS A 149 -14.70 4.86 -7.69
CA LYS A 149 -14.95 3.42 -7.92
C LYS A 149 -13.83 2.53 -7.39
N ILE A 150 -12.58 2.98 -7.44
CA ILE A 150 -11.46 2.26 -6.84
C ILE A 150 -11.60 2.28 -5.30
N LEU A 151 -11.89 3.45 -4.73
CA LEU A 151 -12.15 3.59 -3.29
C LEU A 151 -13.36 2.76 -2.83
N ALA A 152 -14.39 2.59 -3.66
CA ALA A 152 -15.49 1.67 -3.37
C ALA A 152 -15.01 0.23 -3.12
N ARG A 153 -14.03 -0.21 -3.93
CA ARG A 153 -13.48 -1.56 -3.92
C ARG A 153 -12.51 -1.82 -2.77
N ILE A 154 -11.62 -0.87 -2.47
CA ILE A 154 -10.55 -1.05 -1.46
C ILE A 154 -10.81 -0.29 -0.16
N GLY A 155 -11.81 0.59 -0.13
CA GLY A 155 -12.07 1.50 0.98
C GLY A 155 -12.48 0.80 2.27
N ASP A 156 -12.29 1.51 3.38
CA ASP A 156 -12.66 1.10 4.73
C ASP A 156 -13.65 2.11 5.34
N ALA A 157 -13.90 2.00 6.66
CA ALA A 157 -14.77 2.94 7.36
C ALA A 157 -14.24 4.38 7.31
N THR A 158 -12.93 4.59 7.28
CA THR A 158 -12.32 5.92 7.13
C THR A 158 -12.60 6.50 5.75
N THR A 159 -12.61 5.67 4.70
CA THR A 159 -12.96 6.12 3.34
C THR A 159 -14.34 6.77 3.28
N LEU A 160 -15.32 6.31 4.08
CA LEU A 160 -16.67 6.90 4.10
C LEU A 160 -16.64 8.40 4.46
N GLU A 161 -15.83 8.77 5.44
CA GLU A 161 -15.66 10.17 5.84
C GLU A 161 -14.95 10.97 4.75
N GLN A 162 -13.97 10.36 4.08
CA GLN A 162 -13.21 11.02 3.02
C GLN A 162 -14.05 11.28 1.76
N ILE A 163 -14.99 10.40 1.43
CA ILE A 163 -15.82 10.54 0.22
C ILE A 163 -17.10 11.36 0.43
N LYS A 164 -17.45 11.66 1.70
CA LYS A 164 -18.67 12.39 2.05
C LYS A 164 -18.85 13.72 1.30
N PRO A 165 -17.83 14.58 1.13
CA PRO A 165 -17.97 15.83 0.38
C PRO A 165 -18.41 15.65 -1.09
N TYR A 166 -18.21 14.46 -1.66
CA TYR A 166 -18.52 14.19 -3.06
C TYR A 166 -19.94 13.67 -3.27
N ILE A 167 -20.63 13.21 -2.22
CA ILE A 167 -22.03 12.73 -2.28
C ILE A 167 -22.98 13.83 -2.75
N ASP A 168 -22.70 15.07 -2.32
CA ASP A 168 -23.46 16.27 -2.63
C ASP A 168 -22.78 17.14 -3.71
N SER A 169 -21.89 16.53 -4.51
CA SER A 169 -21.22 17.22 -5.62
C SER A 169 -22.24 17.83 -6.60
N PHE A 170 -21.95 19.04 -7.11
CA PHE A 170 -22.74 19.67 -8.17
C PHE A 170 -22.67 18.90 -9.50
N ASP A 171 -21.60 18.15 -9.73
CA ASP A 171 -21.53 17.20 -10.85
C ASP A 171 -22.31 15.93 -10.48
N PRO A 172 -23.43 15.63 -11.17
CA PRO A 172 -24.28 14.50 -10.83
C PRO A 172 -23.58 13.14 -11.03
N LEU A 173 -22.61 13.04 -11.94
CA LEU A 173 -21.87 11.78 -12.17
C LEU A 173 -20.89 11.49 -11.04
N ILE A 174 -20.24 12.53 -10.50
CA ILE A 174 -19.39 12.41 -9.30
C ILE A 174 -20.25 12.07 -8.09
N ALA A 175 -21.37 12.76 -7.91
CA ALA A 175 -22.30 12.52 -6.81
C ALA A 175 -22.82 11.07 -6.82
N GLU A 176 -23.17 10.56 -7.99
CA GLU A 176 -23.60 9.18 -8.16
C GLU A 176 -22.48 8.17 -7.87
N ALA A 177 -21.28 8.41 -8.38
CA ALA A 177 -20.13 7.55 -8.10
C ALA A 177 -19.80 7.50 -6.61
N ALA A 178 -19.91 8.64 -5.91
CA ALA A 178 -19.66 8.73 -4.47
C ALA A 178 -20.74 7.98 -3.66
N ARG A 179 -22.02 8.11 -4.02
CA ARG A 179 -23.10 7.34 -3.39
C ARG A 179 -22.95 5.84 -3.59
N GLN A 180 -22.61 5.40 -4.81
CA GLN A 180 -22.35 3.99 -5.07
C GLN A 180 -21.16 3.49 -4.25
N ALA A 181 -20.08 4.27 -4.18
CA ALA A 181 -18.91 3.92 -3.38
C ALA A 181 -19.27 3.78 -1.89
N GLU A 182 -20.08 4.71 -1.36
CA GLU A 182 -20.56 4.64 0.02
C GLU A 182 -21.37 3.36 0.28
N GLN A 183 -22.30 3.02 -0.61
CA GLN A 183 -23.12 1.81 -0.50
C GLN A 183 -22.26 0.54 -0.56
N ASP A 184 -21.34 0.45 -1.51
CA ASP A 184 -20.46 -0.71 -1.69
C ASP A 184 -19.56 -0.94 -0.47
N ILE A 185 -19.00 0.14 0.09
CA ILE A 185 -18.19 0.08 1.30
C ILE A 185 -19.04 -0.38 2.49
N LYS A 186 -20.21 0.25 2.73
CA LYS A 186 -21.11 -0.14 3.82
C LYS A 186 -21.53 -1.61 3.72
N HIS A 187 -21.91 -2.05 2.52
CA HIS A 187 -22.29 -3.44 2.27
C HIS A 187 -21.13 -4.41 2.56
N ARG A 188 -19.91 -4.08 2.14
CA ARG A 188 -18.73 -4.92 2.37
C ARG A 188 -18.33 -4.97 3.84
N LEU A 189 -18.42 -3.86 4.56
CA LEU A 189 -18.17 -3.80 6.00
C LEU A 189 -19.22 -4.56 6.82
N ALA A 190 -20.49 -4.50 6.43
CA ALA A 190 -21.56 -5.25 7.09
C ALA A 190 -21.43 -6.77 6.91
N ASN A 191 -20.86 -7.21 5.78
CA ASN A 191 -20.69 -8.62 5.43
C ASN A 191 -19.29 -9.17 5.77
N GLN A 192 -18.42 -8.38 6.40
CA GLN A 192 -17.12 -8.88 6.85
C GLN A 192 -17.32 -9.79 8.07
N PRO A 193 -16.91 -11.07 8.01
CA PRO A 193 -17.02 -11.96 9.16
C PRO A 193 -16.16 -11.39 10.29
N SER A 194 -16.79 -11.19 11.45
CA SER A 194 -16.09 -10.79 12.67
C SER A 194 -15.21 -11.94 13.15
N ASP A 195 -13.97 -12.03 12.65
CA ASP A 195 -12.97 -12.99 13.14
C ASP A 195 -12.47 -12.57 14.53
N ALA A 196 -13.33 -12.72 15.53
CA ALA A 196 -12.97 -12.59 16.95
C ALA A 196 -13.99 -13.26 17.91
N THR A 197 -14.67 -14.33 17.52
CA THR A 197 -15.28 -15.22 18.52
C THR A 197 -14.43 -16.48 18.61
N THR A 198 -13.41 -16.43 19.47
CA THR A 198 -12.70 -17.59 19.99
C THR A 198 -13.72 -18.63 20.44
N ARG A 199 -13.95 -19.66 19.62
CA ARG A 199 -14.79 -20.80 20.00
C ARG A 199 -14.03 -21.54 21.11
N PRO A 200 -14.52 -21.60 22.36
CA PRO A 200 -13.83 -22.33 23.41
C PRO A 200 -13.71 -23.79 22.99
N ARG A 201 -12.48 -24.27 22.85
CA ARG A 201 -12.17 -25.66 22.54
C ARG A 201 -12.69 -26.52 23.69
N GLN A 202 -13.83 -27.17 23.47
CA GLN A 202 -14.33 -28.23 24.36
C GLN A 202 -13.31 -29.38 24.34
N VAL A 203 -12.50 -29.46 25.41
CA VAL A 203 -11.58 -30.58 25.62
C VAL A 203 -12.43 -31.79 26.04
N HIS A 204 -12.63 -32.72 25.12
CA HIS A 204 -13.26 -34.00 25.40
C HIS A 204 -12.39 -34.77 26.40
N LYS A 205 -12.85 -34.91 27.65
CA LYS A 205 -12.19 -35.76 28.66
C LYS A 205 -12.36 -37.22 28.23
N GLY A 206 -11.25 -37.82 27.82
CA GLY A 206 -11.18 -39.25 27.49
C GLY A 206 -11.63 -40.12 28.66
N LYS A 207 -12.45 -41.12 28.36
CA LYS A 207 -12.88 -42.19 29.26
C LYS A 207 -11.67 -43.07 29.61
N PRO A 208 -11.38 -43.35 30.89
CA PRO A 208 -10.27 -44.22 31.26
C PRO A 208 -10.57 -45.69 30.89
N PRO A 209 -9.54 -46.49 30.56
CA PRO A 209 -9.71 -47.89 30.23
C PRO A 209 -10.13 -48.68 31.47
N MET A 210 -11.13 -49.53 31.31
CA MET A 210 -11.48 -50.55 32.32
C MET A 210 -10.53 -51.73 32.19
N LEU A 211 -9.94 -52.12 33.33
CA LEU A 211 -9.17 -53.34 33.52
C LEU A 211 -10.09 -54.57 33.43
#